data_AF-A0A0M0G8E2-F1
#
_entry.id   AF-A0A0M0G8E2-F1
#
_cell.length_a   1.000
_cell.length_b   1.000
_cell.length_c   1.000
_cell.angle_alpha   90.00
_cell.angle_beta   90.00
_cell.angle_gamma   90.00
#
_symmetry.space_group_name_H-M   'P 1'
#
loop_
_entity.id
_entity.type
_entity.pdbx_description
1 polymer ?
#
loop_
_entity_poly.entity_id
_entity_poly.type
_entity_poly.pdbx_seq_one_letter_code
_entity_poly.pdbx_strand_id
1 'polypeptide(L)'
;MDLNQLKERMDILLASSVVSTKAADITMLAFMHLHSHLKKEAIDGAEMLFTHLPTALTRIEKGEQVEAPHPALLDEVRQSPEASIAMKEIGYVQQQWKDQLPQEEIDFLLIHYTNVLQVNKGGN
;
A
#
# COMPACT_ATOMS: atom_id res chain seq x y z
N MET A 1 -11.73 5.88 1.39
CA MET A 1 -10.80 6.98 1.05
C MET A 1 -10.92 7.43 -0.41
N ASP A 2 -10.97 8.74 -0.66
CA ASP A 2 -10.78 9.37 -1.99
C ASP A 2 -9.41 10.10 -2.08
N LEU A 3 -9.13 10.73 -3.23
CA LEU A 3 -7.86 11.44 -3.47
C LEU A 3 -7.64 12.65 -2.54
N ASN A 4 -8.70 13.38 -2.18
CA ASN A 4 -8.59 14.53 -1.28
C ASN A 4 -8.25 14.07 0.13
N GLN A 5 -8.92 13.01 0.61
CA GLN A 5 -8.64 12.39 1.89
C GLN A 5 -7.20 11.83 1.95
N LEU A 6 -6.72 11.22 0.87
CA LEU A 6 -5.33 10.78 0.79
C LEU A 6 -4.36 11.96 0.87
N LYS A 7 -4.61 13.03 0.10
CA LYS A 7 -3.75 14.20 0.07
C LYS A 7 -3.63 14.85 1.46
N GLU A 8 -4.77 15.05 2.13
CA GLU A 8 -4.79 15.58 3.51
C GLU A 8 -3.99 14.69 4.46
N ARG A 9 -4.12 13.36 4.32
CA ARG A 9 -3.31 12.42 5.11
C ARG A 9 -1.82 12.53 4.83
N MET A 10 -1.40 12.65 3.56
CA MET A 10 0.01 12.83 3.22
C MET A 10 0.54 14.15 3.77
N ASP A 11 -0.22 15.23 3.67
CA ASP A 11 0.15 16.54 4.22
C ASP A 11 0.38 16.47 5.74
N ILE A 12 -0.49 15.77 6.48
CA ILE A 12 -0.33 15.55 7.94
C ILE A 12 0.93 14.73 8.25
N LEU A 13 1.15 13.62 7.54
CA LEU A 13 2.29 12.73 7.78
C LEU A 13 3.63 13.38 7.42
N LEU A 14 3.64 14.22 6.38
CA LEU A 14 4.81 15.03 5.99
C LEU A 14 5.08 16.14 7.02
N ALA A 15 4.05 16.87 7.43
CA ALA A 15 4.19 17.94 8.44
C ALA A 15 4.70 17.42 9.79
N SER A 16 4.35 16.17 10.13
CA SER A 16 4.84 15.50 11.35
C SER A 16 6.18 14.77 11.16
N SER A 17 6.80 14.84 9.97
CA SER A 17 8.06 14.13 9.65
C SER A 17 8.00 12.61 9.87
N VAL A 18 6.79 12.03 9.85
CA VAL A 18 6.59 10.58 9.97
C VAL A 18 7.00 9.90 8.67
N VAL A 19 6.75 10.54 7.53
CA VAL A 19 7.06 10.02 6.20
C VAL A 19 7.95 10.97 5.40
N SER A 20 8.76 10.44 4.49
CA SER A 20 9.55 11.25 3.55
C SER A 20 8.70 11.74 2.38
N THR A 21 9.15 12.83 1.73
CA THR A 21 8.52 13.33 0.49
C THR A 21 8.49 12.26 -0.60
N LYS A 22 9.59 11.52 -0.78
CA LYS A 22 9.67 10.42 -1.76
C LYS A 22 8.60 9.36 -1.47
N ALA A 23 8.45 8.95 -0.22
CA ALA A 23 7.46 7.95 0.18
C ALA A 23 6.02 8.44 -0.02
N ALA A 24 5.73 9.70 0.30
CA ALA A 24 4.42 10.31 0.06
C ALA A 24 4.08 10.38 -1.43
N ASP A 25 5.02 10.83 -2.27
CA ASP A 25 4.82 10.93 -3.72
C ASP A 25 4.51 9.56 -4.35
N ILE A 26 5.26 8.53 -3.96
CA ILE A 26 5.04 7.16 -4.47
C ILE A 26 3.71 6.60 -3.97
N THR A 27 3.31 6.95 -2.74
CA THR A 27 2.00 6.58 -2.19
C THR A 27 0.85 7.21 -3.00
N MET A 28 0.99 8.47 -3.40
CA MET A 28 0.03 9.13 -4.30
C MET A 28 -0.06 8.43 -5.66
N LEU A 29 1.09 8.05 -6.24
CA LEU A 29 1.13 7.30 -7.50
C LEU A 29 0.45 5.93 -7.37
N ALA A 30 0.75 5.19 -6.30
CA ALA A 30 0.16 3.88 -6.02
C ALA A 30 -1.36 3.97 -5.84
N PHE A 31 -1.85 5.01 -5.15
CA PHE A 31 -3.29 5.24 -5.01
C PHE A 31 -3.95 5.50 -6.35
N MET A 32 -3.39 6.39 -7.18
CA MET A 32 -3.95 6.68 -8.51
C MET A 32 -3.95 5.44 -9.41
N HIS A 33 -2.90 4.61 -9.32
CA HIS A 33 -2.84 3.35 -10.06
C HIS A 33 -3.96 2.39 -9.62
N LEU A 34 -4.10 2.13 -8.31
CA LEU A 34 -5.15 1.27 -7.78
C LEU A 34 -6.56 1.82 -8.06
N HIS A 35 -6.74 3.14 -7.95
CA HIS A 35 -7.99 3.84 -8.27
C HIS A 35 -8.40 3.60 -9.73
N SER A 36 -7.45 3.72 -10.66
CA SER A 36 -7.69 3.44 -12.09
C SER A 36 -8.03 1.97 -12.37
N HIS A 37 -7.44 1.04 -11.59
CA HIS A 37 -7.73 -0.39 -11.69
C HIS A 37 -9.15 -0.70 -11.21
N LEU A 38 -9.56 -0.13 -10.07
CA LEU A 38 -10.86 -0.38 -9.45
C LEU A 38 -12.01 0.41 -10.11
N LYS A 39 -11.71 1.52 -10.80
CA LYS A 39 -12.69 2.40 -11.46
C LYS A 39 -13.78 2.92 -10.50
N LYS A 40 -13.42 3.21 -9.26
CA LYS A 40 -14.33 3.77 -8.24
C LYS A 40 -13.91 5.19 -7.88
N GLU A 41 -14.85 6.05 -7.49
CA GLU A 41 -14.50 7.40 -7.02
C GLU A 41 -13.76 7.38 -5.68
N ALA A 42 -14.14 6.47 -4.78
CA ALA A 42 -13.49 6.21 -3.50
C ALA A 42 -13.17 4.71 -3.35
N ILE A 43 -12.07 4.41 -2.66
CA ILE A 43 -11.62 3.05 -2.35
C ILE A 43 -11.99 2.76 -0.89
N ASP A 44 -12.86 1.77 -0.69
CA ASP A 44 -13.34 1.37 0.63
C ASP A 44 -12.23 0.65 1.41
N GLY A 45 -12.06 0.98 2.69
CA GLY A 45 -11.06 0.32 3.57
C GLY A 45 -9.60 0.61 3.24
N ALA A 46 -9.31 1.61 2.39
CA ALA A 46 -7.95 1.92 1.94
C ALA A 46 -7.09 2.63 3.00
N GLU A 47 -7.68 3.08 4.10
CA GLU A 47 -7.05 3.94 5.10
C GLU A 47 -5.80 3.30 5.72
N MET A 48 -5.86 2.01 6.04
CA MET A 48 -4.74 1.27 6.62
C MET A 48 -3.60 1.10 5.61
N LEU A 49 -3.91 0.69 4.39
CA LEU A 49 -2.93 0.52 3.32
C LEU A 49 -2.17 1.83 3.06
N PHE A 50 -2.89 2.94 2.88
CA PHE A 50 -2.29 4.23 2.55
C PHE A 50 -1.76 5.02 3.76
N THR A 51 -1.86 4.45 4.96
CA THR A 51 -1.07 4.89 6.13
C THR A 51 0.21 4.06 6.25
N HIS A 52 0.11 2.75 6.01
CA HIS A 52 1.22 1.83 6.11
C HIS A 52 2.25 2.05 5.00
N LEU A 53 1.82 2.15 3.74
CA LEU A 53 2.70 2.28 2.57
C LEU A 53 3.75 3.41 2.69
N PRO A 54 3.39 4.68 2.94
CA PRO A 54 4.40 5.74 3.02
C PRO A 54 5.30 5.57 4.26
N THR A 55 4.80 4.97 5.33
CA THR A 55 5.59 4.66 6.53
C THR A 55 6.62 3.56 6.22
N ALA A 56 6.21 2.47 5.58
CA ALA A 56 7.07 1.38 5.13
C ALA A 56 8.17 1.87 4.19
N LEU A 57 7.82 2.66 3.17
CA LEU A 57 8.79 3.23 2.24
C LEU A 57 9.79 4.16 2.95
N THR A 58 9.34 4.93 3.94
CA THR A 58 10.22 5.78 4.74
C THR A 58 11.19 4.96 5.62
N ARG A 59 10.73 3.84 6.18
CA ARG A 59 11.59 2.90 6.92
C ARG A 59 12.66 2.29 6.02
N ILE A 60 12.26 1.84 4.83
CA ILE A 60 13.17 1.29 3.81
C ILE A 60 14.23 2.33 3.44
N GLU A 61 13.82 3.59 3.23
CA GLU A 61 14.76 4.70 2.96
C GLU A 61 15.79 4.90 4.07
N LYS A 62 15.39 4.69 5.32
CA LYS A 62 16.24 4.81 6.50
C LYS A 62 17.05 3.54 6.81
N GLY A 63 16.83 2.44 6.07
CA GLY A 63 17.44 1.14 6.35
C GLY A 63 16.93 0.48 7.63
N GLU A 64 15.72 0.85 8.07
CA GLU A 64 15.08 0.23 9.23
C GLU A 64 14.52 -1.14 8.87
N GLN A 65 14.61 -2.08 9.81
CA GLN A 65 14.09 -3.44 9.65
C GLN A 65 12.75 -3.59 10.37
N VAL A 66 11.90 -4.47 9.84
CA VAL A 66 10.64 -4.88 10.46
C VAL A 66 10.57 -6.39 10.57
N GLU A 67 9.90 -6.87 11.62
CA GLU A 67 9.57 -8.28 11.75
C GLU A 67 8.48 -8.65 10.74
N ALA A 68 8.61 -9.83 10.11
CA ALA A 68 7.61 -10.34 9.19
C ALA A 68 6.24 -10.52 9.88
N PRO A 69 5.13 -10.38 9.13
CA PRO A 69 3.81 -10.72 9.65
C PRO A 69 3.70 -12.22 9.97
N HIS A 70 2.72 -12.57 10.81
CA HIS A 70 2.51 -13.95 11.23
C HIS A 70 2.25 -14.87 10.01
N PRO A 71 2.97 -16.00 9.84
CA PRO A 71 2.90 -16.83 8.63
C PRO A 71 1.48 -17.30 8.27
N ALA A 72 0.66 -17.64 9.27
CA ALA A 72 -0.72 -18.05 9.05
C ALA A 72 -1.57 -17.00 8.30
N LEU A 73 -1.31 -15.70 8.51
CA LEU A 73 -2.00 -14.62 7.78
C LEU A 73 -1.56 -14.58 6.32
N LEU A 74 -0.27 -14.84 6.06
CA LEU A 74 0.28 -14.85 4.70
C LEU A 74 -0.26 -16.02 3.89
N ASP A 75 -0.40 -17.20 4.50
CA ASP A 75 -0.91 -18.39 3.81
C ASP A 75 -2.34 -18.20 3.32
N GLU A 76 -3.21 -17.59 4.15
CA GLU A 76 -4.58 -17.25 3.78
C GLU A 76 -4.59 -16.25 2.60
N VAL A 77 -3.82 -15.18 2.73
CA VAL A 77 -3.78 -14.10 1.73
C VAL A 77 -3.23 -14.62 0.39
N ARG A 78 -2.18 -15.44 0.40
CA ARG A 78 -1.57 -16.00 -0.82
C ARG A 78 -2.49 -16.94 -1.58
N GLN A 79 -3.46 -17.55 -0.90
CA GLN A 79 -4.48 -18.43 -1.49
C GLN A 79 -5.72 -17.66 -1.97
N SER A 80 -5.83 -16.37 -1.64
CA SER A 80 -6.95 -15.53 -2.08
C SER A 80 -6.91 -15.26 -3.60
N PRO A 81 -8.07 -15.13 -4.26
CA PRO A 81 -8.12 -14.75 -5.67
C PRO A 81 -7.52 -13.35 -5.96
N GLU A 82 -7.40 -12.49 -4.95
CA GLU A 82 -6.88 -11.13 -5.00
C GLU A 82 -5.35 -11.10 -5.03
N ALA A 83 -4.67 -12.14 -4.54
CA ALA A 83 -3.22 -12.17 -4.35
C ALA A 83 -2.44 -11.79 -5.62
N SER A 84 -2.88 -12.28 -6.79
CA SER A 84 -2.23 -11.96 -8.06
C SER A 84 -2.33 -10.48 -8.42
N ILE A 85 -3.46 -9.83 -8.11
CA ILE A 85 -3.66 -8.40 -8.36
C ILE A 85 -2.85 -7.60 -7.32
N ALA A 86 -2.91 -7.98 -6.04
CA ALA A 86 -2.12 -7.37 -4.98
C ALA A 86 -0.62 -7.36 -5.32
N MET A 87 -0.07 -8.47 -5.81
CA MET A 87 1.32 -8.54 -6.25
C MET A 87 1.65 -7.63 -7.44
N LYS A 88 0.70 -7.36 -8.34
CA LYS A 88 0.90 -6.39 -9.43
C LYS A 88 0.95 -4.95 -8.89
N GLU A 89 0.09 -4.61 -7.95
CA GLU A 89 0.11 -3.30 -7.28
C GLU A 89 1.42 -3.09 -6.51
N ILE A 90 1.91 -4.12 -5.79
CA ILE A 90 3.22 -4.08 -5.13
C ILE A 90 4.34 -3.95 -6.14
N GLY A 91 4.26 -4.66 -7.28
CA GLY A 91 5.22 -4.52 -8.37
C GLY A 91 5.28 -3.10 -8.92
N TYR A 92 4.13 -2.42 -9.03
CA TYR A 92 4.07 -1.01 -9.41
C TYR A 92 4.76 -0.12 -8.37
N VAL A 93 4.48 -0.31 -7.08
CA VAL A 93 5.18 0.42 -5.99
C VAL A 93 6.69 0.23 -6.09
N GLN A 94 7.16 -1.01 -6.27
CA GLN A 94 8.59 -1.33 -6.37
C GLN A 94 9.23 -0.65 -7.60
N GLN A 95 8.51 -0.61 -8.73
CA GLN A 95 8.97 0.10 -9.93
C GLN A 95 9.14 1.60 -9.67
N GLN A 96 8.19 2.22 -8.96
CA GLN A 96 8.31 3.64 -8.60
C GLN A 96 9.42 3.88 -7.55
N TRP A 97 9.63 2.93 -6.64
CA TRP A 97 10.66 3.00 -5.62
C TRP A 97 12.09 2.97 -6.19
N LYS A 98 12.27 2.26 -7.31
CA LYS A 98 13.54 2.03 -8.03
C LYS A 98 14.58 1.22 -7.26
N ASP A 99 14.15 0.49 -6.25
CA ASP A 99 14.96 -0.46 -5.50
C ASP A 99 14.08 -1.64 -5.07
N GLN A 100 14.69 -2.75 -4.64
CA GLN A 100 13.96 -3.88 -4.10
C GLN A 100 13.32 -3.51 -2.75
N LEU A 101 12.05 -3.87 -2.60
CA LEU A 101 11.40 -3.81 -1.30
C LEU A 101 11.83 -5.06 -0.49
N PRO A 102 12.12 -4.93 0.82
CA PRO A 102 12.34 -6.09 1.68
C PRO A 102 11.14 -7.04 1.65
N GLN A 103 11.40 -8.35 1.77
CA GLN A 103 10.37 -9.37 1.68
C GLN A 103 9.30 -9.20 2.77
N GLU A 104 9.71 -8.75 3.97
CA GLU A 104 8.85 -8.51 5.11
C GLU A 104 7.84 -7.39 4.81
N GLU A 105 8.27 -6.33 4.14
CA GLU A 105 7.41 -5.22 3.72
C GLU A 105 6.50 -5.65 2.55
N ILE A 106 7.00 -6.47 1.62
CA ILE A 106 6.16 -7.09 0.57
C ILE A 106 5.05 -7.91 1.19
N ASP A 107 5.35 -8.69 2.23
CA ASP A 107 4.39 -9.55 2.92
C ASP A 107 3.31 -8.72 3.66
N PHE A 108 3.66 -7.60 4.31
CA PHE A 108 2.66 -6.68 4.87
C PHE A 108 1.81 -6.00 3.79
N LEU A 109 2.43 -5.52 2.73
CA LEU A 109 1.71 -4.90 1.62
C LEU A 109 0.74 -5.89 0.97
N LEU A 110 1.12 -7.16 0.84
CA LEU A 110 0.28 -8.22 0.30
C LEU A 110 -1.00 -8.41 1.12
N ILE A 111 -0.88 -8.38 2.45
CA ILE A 111 -2.03 -8.43 3.37
C ILE A 111 -2.93 -7.19 3.15
N HIS A 112 -2.35 -5.99 3.16
CA HIS A 112 -3.13 -4.76 3.04
C HIS A 112 -3.82 -4.60 1.68
N TYR A 113 -3.12 -4.85 0.58
CA TYR A 113 -3.69 -4.79 -0.76
C TYR A 113 -4.80 -5.82 -0.94
N THR A 114 -4.58 -7.07 -0.51
CA THR A 114 -5.60 -8.12 -0.61
C THR A 114 -6.87 -7.74 0.13
N ASN A 115 -6.76 -7.24 1.36
CA ASN A 115 -7.91 -6.78 2.13
C ASN A 115 -8.67 -5.65 1.41
N VAL A 116 -7.96 -4.64 0.89
CA VAL A 116 -8.58 -3.54 0.13
C VAL A 116 -9.27 -4.06 -1.13
N LEU A 117 -8.61 -4.94 -1.89
CA LEU A 117 -9.18 -5.52 -3.11
C LEU A 117 -10.44 -6.33 -2.80
N GLN A 118 -10.43 -7.12 -1.72
CA GLN A 118 -11.56 -7.94 -1.29
C GLN A 118 -12.76 -7.08 -0.89
N VAL A 119 -12.56 -6.02 -0.09
CA VAL A 119 -13.64 -5.09 0.29
C VAL A 119 -14.22 -4.38 -0.94
N ASN A 120 -13.40 -4.15 -1.97
CA ASN A 120 -13.82 -3.45 -3.17
C ASN A 120 -14.34 -4.37 -4.29
N LYS A 121 -14.34 -5.70 -4.09
CA LYS A 121 -14.97 -6.64 -5.03
C LYS A 121 -16.49 -6.46 -5.03
N GLY A 122 -17.06 -6.31 -6.22
CA GLY A 122 -18.51 -6.33 -6.42
C GLY A 122 -19.22 -4.98 -6.23
N GLY A 123 -18.48 -3.87 -6.18
CA GLY A 123 -19.09 -2.53 -6.33
C GLY A 123 -19.46 -2.27 -7.79
N ASN A 124 -20.72 -2.54 -8.14
CA ASN A 124 -21.37 -2.00 -9.34
C ASN A 124 -21.84 -0.57 -9.07
#